data_AF-A0A816FJX0-F1
#
_entry.id   AF-A0A816FJX0-F1
#
_cell.length_a   1.000
_cell.length_b   1.000
_cell.length_c   1.000
_cell.angle_alpha   90.00
_cell.angle_beta   90.00
_cell.angle_gamma   90.00
#
_symmetry.space_group_name_H-M   'P 1'
#
loop_
_entity.id
_entity.type
_entity.pdbx_description
1 polymer ?
#
loop_
_entity_poly.entity_id
_entity_poly.type
_entity_poly.pdbx_seq_one_letter_code
_entity_poly.pdbx_strand_id
1 'polypeptide(L)'
;EDGIAEGLQNWFKLFTYLYVDLIEPRTKSDTKSSINHEEFQQIEASLREQRLHTIYTVSFYIDSFFSIASAIIELQKLTRHLRKVSADVKKQSKEYSQSLCDLLVMMAPVIPCLSSELWIILQKQMKTNIDGYDLTKSLFEQKFPTLPVDYPGKINALFETTVFSSMPISRSQLATMTTADVLQHLIENDKQSEMKAFIAKNGLKLDRSRKLGDYCTTLIYERDPTIPYVEPIEPIVEKKKNKPPKKKPTS
;
A
#
# COMPACT_ATOMS: atom_id res chain seq x y z
N GLU A 1 11.46 22.55 -12.86
CA GLU A 1 10.24 22.17 -13.61
C GLU A 1 10.35 20.78 -14.24
N ASP A 2 11.56 20.29 -14.55
CA ASP A 2 11.77 18.96 -15.17
C ASP A 2 11.29 17.74 -14.37
N GLY A 3 11.30 17.81 -13.04
CA GLY A 3 10.89 16.67 -12.18
C GLY A 3 9.38 16.36 -12.21
N ILE A 4 8.53 17.34 -12.50
CA ILE A 4 7.07 17.14 -12.60
C ILE A 4 6.74 16.35 -13.87
N ALA A 5 7.41 16.68 -14.98
CA ALA A 5 7.26 15.97 -16.24
C ALA A 5 7.76 14.51 -16.14
N GLU A 6 8.87 14.28 -15.43
CA GLU A 6 9.41 12.93 -15.22
C GLU A 6 8.49 12.04 -14.37
N GLY A 7 7.89 12.59 -13.30
CA GLY A 7 6.92 11.88 -12.47
C GLY A 7 5.68 11.46 -13.27
N LEU A 8 5.14 12.37 -14.07
CA LEU A 8 4.02 12.09 -14.99
C LEU A 8 4.41 11.07 -16.07
N GLN A 9 5.59 11.18 -16.68
CA GLN A 9 6.06 10.22 -17.68
C GLN A 9 6.28 8.81 -17.13
N ASN A 10 6.80 8.69 -15.91
CA ASN A 10 6.92 7.40 -15.22
C ASN A 10 5.54 6.81 -14.92
N TRP A 11 4.53 7.66 -14.73
CA TRP A 11 3.14 7.27 -14.64
C TRP A 11 2.52 6.90 -15.99
N PHE A 12 2.85 7.61 -17.07
CA PHE A 12 2.44 7.19 -18.41
C PHE A 12 3.05 5.85 -18.83
N LYS A 13 4.32 5.59 -18.46
CA LYS A 13 4.95 4.27 -18.63
C LYS A 13 4.21 3.18 -17.84
N LEU A 14 3.70 3.51 -16.64
CA LEU A 14 2.83 2.63 -15.86
C LEU A 14 1.65 2.16 -16.70
N PHE A 15 1.01 3.05 -17.47
CA PHE A 15 -0.14 2.71 -18.30
C PHE A 15 0.20 1.79 -19.46
N THR A 16 1.32 2.03 -20.12
CA THR A 16 1.83 1.09 -21.13
C THR A 16 2.06 -0.29 -20.51
N TYR A 17 2.60 -0.37 -19.29
CA TYR A 17 2.78 -1.64 -18.59
C TYR A 17 1.46 -2.29 -18.16
N LEU A 18 0.49 -1.52 -17.66
CA LEU A 18 -0.82 -2.06 -17.27
C LEU A 18 -1.54 -2.70 -18.46
N TYR A 19 -1.50 -2.06 -19.62
CA TYR A 19 -2.15 -2.57 -20.83
C TYR A 19 -1.35 -3.70 -21.50
N VAL A 20 -0.06 -3.46 -21.80
CA VAL A 20 0.78 -4.37 -22.58
C VAL A 20 1.28 -5.56 -21.76
N ASP A 21 1.67 -5.36 -20.49
CA ASP A 21 2.32 -6.42 -19.70
C ASP A 21 1.36 -7.20 -18.80
N LEU A 22 0.21 -6.63 -18.43
CA LEU A 22 -0.71 -7.26 -17.46
C LEU A 22 -1.99 -7.80 -18.10
N ILE A 23 -2.45 -7.19 -19.18
CA ILE A 23 -3.74 -7.46 -19.81
C ILE A 23 -3.54 -8.23 -21.14
N GLU A 24 -2.71 -7.75 -22.07
CA GLU A 24 -2.48 -8.42 -23.37
C GLU A 24 -1.97 -9.88 -23.28
N PRO A 25 -1.03 -10.27 -22.39
CA PRO A 25 -0.42 -11.60 -22.40
C PRO A 25 -1.38 -12.74 -22.03
N ARG A 26 -2.59 -12.45 -21.56
CA ARG A 26 -3.64 -13.46 -21.33
C ARG A 26 -4.19 -14.04 -22.63
N THR A 27 -3.92 -13.41 -23.78
CA THR A 27 -4.50 -13.79 -25.08
C THR A 27 -3.60 -14.69 -25.95
N LYS A 28 -2.28 -14.77 -25.69
CA LYS A 28 -1.30 -15.24 -26.69
C LYS A 28 -0.40 -16.42 -26.28
N SER A 29 -0.78 -17.32 -25.36
CA SER A 29 0.13 -18.44 -25.05
C SER A 29 -0.56 -19.75 -24.66
N ASP A 30 -0.31 -20.76 -25.49
CA ASP A 30 -0.55 -22.21 -25.28
C ASP A 30 0.61 -22.89 -24.54
N THR A 31 1.35 -22.14 -23.71
CA THR A 31 2.51 -22.69 -23.01
C THR A 31 2.06 -23.49 -21.80
N LYS A 32 2.40 -24.79 -21.75
CA LYS A 32 2.23 -25.65 -20.57
C LYS A 32 2.94 -24.99 -19.38
N SER A 33 2.22 -24.74 -18.29
CA SER A 33 2.79 -24.10 -17.10
C SER A 33 3.88 -24.98 -16.50
N SER A 34 5.07 -24.41 -16.28
CA SER A 34 6.21 -25.13 -15.67
C SER A 34 6.42 -24.79 -14.20
N ILE A 35 5.60 -23.89 -13.64
CA ILE A 35 5.75 -23.45 -12.26
C ILE A 35 5.39 -24.59 -11.30
N ASN A 36 6.27 -24.80 -10.31
CA ASN A 36 6.00 -25.77 -9.26
C ASN A 36 4.95 -25.20 -8.28
N HIS A 37 4.24 -26.10 -7.59
CA HIS A 37 3.11 -25.72 -6.73
C HIS A 37 3.54 -24.87 -5.53
N GLU A 38 4.70 -25.15 -4.93
CA GLU A 38 5.19 -24.41 -3.75
C GLU A 38 5.56 -22.96 -4.10
N GLU A 39 6.25 -22.75 -5.23
CA GLU A 39 6.59 -21.43 -5.76
C GLU A 39 5.34 -20.64 -6.13
N PHE A 40 4.34 -21.30 -6.72
CA PHE A 40 3.05 -20.67 -7.00
C PHE A 40 2.38 -20.17 -5.71
N GLN A 41 2.33 -21.00 -4.67
CA GLN A 41 1.74 -20.61 -3.37
C GLN A 41 2.50 -19.48 -2.68
N GLN A 42 3.83 -19.48 -2.76
CA GLN A 42 4.66 -18.38 -2.22
C GLN A 42 4.37 -17.07 -2.94
N ILE A 43 4.26 -17.10 -4.28
CA ILE A 43 3.92 -15.91 -5.06
C ILE A 43 2.48 -15.46 -4.74
N GLU A 44 1.54 -16.39 -4.59
CA GLU A 44 0.15 -16.09 -4.23
C GLU A 44 0.06 -15.41 -2.85
N ALA A 45 0.78 -15.92 -1.85
CA ALA A 45 0.87 -15.31 -0.52
C ALA A 45 1.52 -13.92 -0.58
N SER A 46 2.60 -13.77 -1.36
CA SER A 46 3.28 -12.48 -1.56
C SER A 46 2.37 -11.44 -2.21
N LEU A 47 1.59 -11.84 -3.22
CA LEU A 47 0.61 -10.99 -3.89
C LEU A 47 -0.48 -10.55 -2.91
N ARG A 48 -1.01 -11.48 -2.11
CA ARG A 48 -2.01 -11.19 -1.10
C ARG A 48 -1.51 -10.16 -0.09
N GLU A 49 -0.31 -10.37 0.45
CA GLU A 49 0.31 -9.46 1.41
C GLU A 49 0.47 -8.05 0.82
N GLN A 50 1.05 -7.96 -0.39
CA GLN A 50 1.27 -6.68 -1.05
C GLN A 50 -0.05 -5.96 -1.38
N ARG A 51 -1.09 -6.70 -1.80
CA ARG A 51 -2.42 -6.15 -2.07
C ARG A 51 -3.04 -5.57 -0.81
N LEU A 52 -3.11 -6.34 0.26
CA LEU A 52 -3.67 -5.91 1.54
C LEU A 52 -2.89 -4.73 2.13
N HIS A 53 -1.56 -4.74 2.03
CA HIS A 53 -0.74 -3.60 2.42
C HIS A 53 -1.10 -2.35 1.62
N THR A 54 -1.28 -2.48 0.29
CA THR A 54 -1.60 -1.35 -0.59
C THR A 54 -3.00 -0.79 -0.30
N ILE A 55 -4.01 -1.64 -0.09
CA ILE A 55 -5.35 -1.19 0.32
C ILE A 55 -5.24 -0.37 1.61
N TYR A 56 -4.55 -0.91 2.62
CA TYR A 56 -4.34 -0.23 3.89
C TYR A 56 -3.66 1.13 3.70
N THR A 57 -2.53 1.20 2.99
CA THR A 57 -1.76 2.45 2.85
C THR A 57 -2.49 3.48 2.00
N VAL A 58 -3.15 3.07 0.92
CA VAL A 58 -3.93 3.96 0.07
C VAL A 58 -5.14 4.53 0.83
N SER A 59 -5.94 3.69 1.50
CA SER A 59 -7.02 4.16 2.37
C SER A 59 -6.49 5.12 3.44
N PHE A 60 -5.37 4.79 4.06
CA PHE A 60 -4.73 5.65 5.05
C PHE A 60 -4.37 7.02 4.48
N TYR A 61 -3.70 7.08 3.33
CA TYR A 61 -3.30 8.36 2.75
C TYR A 61 -4.47 9.19 2.23
N ILE A 62 -5.46 8.56 1.60
CA ILE A 62 -6.64 9.25 1.08
C ILE A 62 -7.52 9.76 2.22
N ASP A 63 -7.91 8.90 3.17
CA ASP A 63 -8.91 9.24 4.18
C ASP A 63 -8.31 10.00 5.38
N SER A 64 -7.05 9.70 5.74
CA SER A 64 -6.44 10.29 6.94
C SER A 64 -5.58 11.52 6.64
N PHE A 65 -4.97 11.62 5.46
CA PHE A 65 -4.04 12.71 5.13
C PHE A 65 -4.45 13.54 3.92
N PHE A 66 -5.48 13.12 3.18
CA PHE A 66 -5.82 13.71 1.88
C PHE A 66 -4.59 13.79 0.95
N SER A 67 -3.62 12.88 1.13
CA SER A 67 -2.36 12.88 0.40
C SER A 67 -2.46 11.97 -0.82
N ILE A 68 -2.97 12.53 -1.91
CA ILE A 68 -3.09 11.82 -3.19
C ILE A 68 -1.70 11.43 -3.71
N ALA A 69 -0.68 12.27 -3.53
CA ALA A 69 0.69 11.98 -3.96
C ALA A 69 1.25 10.72 -3.28
N SER A 70 1.05 10.57 -1.96
CA SER A 70 1.46 9.37 -1.23
C SER A 70 0.68 8.13 -1.68
N ALA A 71 -0.63 8.25 -1.89
CA ALA A 71 -1.45 7.18 -2.42
C ALA A 71 -0.97 6.71 -3.82
N ILE A 72 -0.64 7.65 -4.71
CA ILE A 72 -0.08 7.35 -6.04
C ILE A 72 1.21 6.54 -5.94
N ILE A 73 2.11 6.89 -5.02
CA ILE A 73 3.37 6.16 -4.82
C ILE A 73 3.09 4.70 -4.42
N GLU A 74 2.10 4.46 -3.56
CA GLU A 74 1.69 3.10 -3.16
C GLU A 74 1.09 2.31 -4.32
N LEU A 75 0.20 2.93 -5.11
CA LEU A 75 -0.37 2.31 -6.31
C LEU A 75 0.74 1.94 -7.32
N GLN A 76 1.74 2.81 -7.51
CA GLN A 76 2.91 2.51 -8.35
C GLN A 76 3.77 1.35 -7.81
N LYS A 77 3.88 1.19 -6.48
CA LYS A 77 4.57 0.04 -5.88
C LYS A 77 3.82 -1.26 -6.20
N LEU A 78 2.50 -1.28 -6.05
CA LEU A 78 1.67 -2.43 -6.39
C LEU A 78 1.82 -2.80 -7.88
N THR A 79 1.70 -1.84 -8.78
CA THR A 79 1.87 -2.12 -10.23
C THR A 79 3.24 -2.71 -10.55
N ARG A 80 4.31 -2.17 -9.97
CA ARG A 80 5.67 -2.71 -10.16
C ARG A 80 5.80 -4.13 -9.62
N HIS A 81 5.10 -4.46 -8.54
CA HIS A 81 5.05 -5.81 -7.99
C HIS A 81 4.32 -6.77 -8.97
N LEU A 82 3.12 -6.40 -9.42
CA LEU A 82 2.34 -7.18 -10.39
C LEU A 82 3.08 -7.43 -11.72
N ARG A 83 3.87 -6.46 -12.17
CA ARG A 83 4.67 -6.58 -13.40
C ARG A 83 5.70 -7.70 -13.35
N LYS A 84 6.27 -7.99 -12.19
CA LYS A 84 7.32 -9.01 -12.01
C LYS A 84 6.80 -10.44 -12.03
N VAL A 85 5.48 -10.61 -11.95
CA VAL A 85 4.82 -11.92 -11.93
C VAL A 85 4.93 -12.59 -13.30
N SER A 86 5.24 -13.89 -13.32
CA SER A 86 5.35 -14.67 -14.55
C SER A 86 4.00 -14.83 -15.26
N ALA A 87 4.01 -15.02 -16.59
CA ALA A 87 2.78 -15.16 -17.38
C ALA A 87 1.89 -16.33 -16.90
N ASP A 88 2.50 -17.42 -16.44
CA ASP A 88 1.79 -18.59 -15.90
C ASP A 88 0.98 -18.22 -14.66
N VAL A 89 1.60 -17.50 -13.71
CA VAL A 89 0.92 -17.05 -12.48
C VAL A 89 -0.15 -16.01 -12.81
N LYS A 90 0.11 -15.07 -13.72
CA LYS A 90 -0.88 -14.05 -14.13
C LYS A 90 -2.20 -14.66 -14.63
N LYS A 91 -2.14 -15.83 -15.28
CA LYS A 91 -3.32 -16.53 -15.81
C LYS A 91 -4.12 -17.23 -14.71
N GLN A 92 -3.43 -17.89 -13.78
CA GLN A 92 -4.04 -18.82 -12.82
C GLN A 92 -4.32 -18.20 -11.45
N SER A 93 -3.55 -17.18 -11.05
CA SER A 93 -3.63 -16.59 -9.72
C SER A 93 -4.89 -15.73 -9.55
N LYS A 94 -5.70 -16.13 -8.57
CA LYS A 94 -6.84 -15.35 -8.09
C LYS A 94 -6.36 -14.05 -7.44
N GLU A 95 -5.35 -14.13 -6.60
CA GLU A 95 -4.77 -12.98 -5.90
C GLU A 95 -4.22 -11.92 -6.87
N TYR A 96 -3.60 -12.33 -7.98
CA TYR A 96 -3.19 -11.42 -9.05
C TYR A 96 -4.39 -10.71 -9.69
N SER A 97 -5.45 -11.47 -10.02
CA SER A 97 -6.64 -10.93 -10.67
C SER A 97 -7.40 -9.97 -9.77
N GLN A 98 -7.55 -10.32 -8.49
CA GLN A 98 -8.10 -9.44 -7.46
C GLN A 98 -7.25 -8.17 -7.28
N SER A 99 -5.91 -8.30 -7.25
CA SER A 99 -5.01 -7.15 -7.11
C SER A 99 -5.15 -6.16 -8.27
N LEU A 100 -5.42 -6.65 -9.49
CA LEU A 100 -5.69 -5.79 -10.64
C LEU A 100 -7.00 -5.03 -10.47
N CYS A 101 -8.07 -5.68 -10.02
CA CYS A 101 -9.34 -5.02 -9.75
C CYS A 101 -9.20 -3.96 -8.66
N ASP A 102 -8.58 -4.30 -7.53
CA ASP A 102 -8.32 -3.38 -6.42
C ASP A 102 -7.50 -2.18 -6.91
N LEU A 103 -6.45 -2.41 -7.70
CA LEU A 103 -5.61 -1.35 -8.26
C LEU A 103 -6.42 -0.38 -9.12
N LEU A 104 -7.25 -0.87 -10.05
CA LEU A 104 -8.05 -0.01 -10.92
C LEU A 104 -9.09 0.79 -10.14
N VAL A 105 -9.75 0.17 -9.16
CA VAL A 105 -10.73 0.86 -8.31
C VAL A 105 -10.06 1.92 -7.44
N MET A 106 -8.90 1.62 -6.85
CA MET A 106 -8.13 2.60 -6.07
C MET A 106 -7.51 3.71 -6.93
N MET A 107 -7.26 3.46 -8.21
CA MET A 107 -6.77 4.47 -9.17
C MET A 107 -7.88 5.40 -9.66
N ALA A 108 -9.15 4.96 -9.67
CA ALA A 108 -10.28 5.70 -10.23
C ALA A 108 -10.43 7.14 -9.70
N PRO A 109 -10.24 7.43 -8.39
CA PRO A 109 -10.31 8.80 -7.87
C PRO A 109 -9.23 9.74 -8.42
N VAL A 110 -8.11 9.20 -8.92
CA VAL A 110 -6.98 9.98 -9.43
C VAL A 110 -6.97 10.04 -10.96
N ILE A 111 -7.36 8.94 -11.62
CA ILE A 111 -7.45 8.84 -13.09
C ILE A 111 -8.73 8.13 -13.51
N PRO A 112 -9.88 8.81 -13.49
CA PRO A 112 -11.15 8.16 -13.76
C PRO A 112 -11.22 7.59 -15.18
N CYS A 113 -10.86 8.39 -16.20
CA CYS A 113 -11.00 7.99 -17.60
C CYS A 113 -10.19 6.74 -17.93
N LEU A 114 -8.90 6.74 -17.58
CA LEU A 114 -8.03 5.63 -17.90
C LEU A 114 -8.36 4.37 -17.11
N SER A 115 -8.66 4.51 -15.82
CA SER A 115 -9.04 3.36 -15.01
C SER A 115 -10.30 2.71 -15.57
N SER A 116 -11.26 3.51 -16.04
CA SER A 116 -12.49 3.02 -16.68
C SER A 116 -12.21 2.27 -17.98
N GLU A 117 -11.33 2.78 -18.86
CA GLU A 117 -10.94 2.08 -20.09
C GLU A 117 -10.26 0.74 -19.79
N LEU A 118 -9.32 0.73 -18.84
CA LEU A 118 -8.64 -0.50 -18.41
C LEU A 118 -9.61 -1.50 -17.78
N TRP A 119 -10.61 -1.02 -17.04
CA TRP A 119 -11.67 -1.87 -16.48
C TRP A 119 -12.48 -2.55 -17.58
N ILE A 120 -12.89 -1.82 -18.62
CA ILE A 120 -13.62 -2.40 -19.77
C ILE A 120 -12.81 -3.50 -20.44
N ILE A 121 -11.51 -3.30 -20.60
CA ILE A 121 -10.64 -4.32 -21.19
C ILE A 121 -10.52 -5.52 -20.24
N LEU A 122 -10.38 -5.28 -18.93
CA LEU A 122 -10.33 -6.32 -17.90
C LEU A 122 -11.60 -7.19 -17.90
N GLN A 123 -12.78 -6.56 -17.98
CA GLN A 123 -14.08 -7.25 -18.05
C GLN A 123 -14.15 -8.23 -19.22
N LYS A 124 -13.62 -7.85 -20.39
CA LYS A 124 -13.61 -8.70 -21.58
C LYS A 124 -12.67 -9.90 -21.45
N GLN A 125 -11.62 -9.79 -20.64
CA GLN A 125 -10.59 -10.82 -20.51
C GLN A 125 -10.79 -11.77 -19.33
N MET A 126 -11.41 -11.29 -18.25
CA MET A 126 -11.66 -12.07 -17.05
C MET A 126 -12.82 -13.03 -17.28
N LYS A 127 -12.52 -14.33 -17.24
CA LYS A 127 -13.53 -15.41 -17.38
C LYS A 127 -14.00 -15.96 -16.03
N THR A 128 -13.34 -15.57 -14.95
CA THR A 128 -13.60 -16.05 -13.59
C THR A 128 -14.28 -14.96 -12.78
N ASN A 129 -15.17 -15.36 -11.89
CA ASN A 129 -15.72 -14.47 -10.89
C ASN A 129 -14.58 -14.00 -9.97
N ILE A 130 -14.59 -12.71 -9.61
CA ILE A 130 -13.60 -12.09 -8.72
C ILE A 130 -14.34 -11.65 -7.47
N ASP A 131 -13.84 -12.06 -6.30
CA ASP A 131 -14.56 -11.84 -5.05
C ASP A 131 -14.72 -10.34 -4.77
N GLY A 132 -15.96 -9.93 -4.50
CA GLY A 132 -16.30 -8.54 -4.21
C GLY A 132 -16.43 -7.62 -5.44
N TYR A 133 -16.24 -8.12 -6.66
CA TYR A 133 -16.39 -7.34 -7.89
C TYR A 133 -17.46 -7.89 -8.82
N ASP A 134 -18.28 -6.97 -9.34
CA ASP A 134 -19.28 -7.29 -10.36
C ASP A 134 -18.77 -6.83 -11.71
N LEU A 135 -18.19 -7.76 -12.47
CA LEU A 135 -17.63 -7.48 -13.80
C LEU A 135 -18.70 -7.14 -14.85
N THR A 136 -20.00 -7.14 -14.52
CA THR A 136 -21.05 -6.62 -15.40
C THR A 136 -21.28 -5.11 -15.22
N LYS A 137 -20.82 -4.54 -14.11
CA LYS A 137 -20.98 -3.12 -13.78
C LYS A 137 -19.77 -2.29 -14.19
N SER A 138 -19.99 -0.99 -14.36
CA SER A 138 -18.90 -0.05 -14.62
C SER A 138 -17.94 0.04 -13.43
N LEU A 139 -16.74 0.59 -13.67
CA LEU A 139 -15.73 0.76 -12.62
C LEU A 139 -16.26 1.61 -11.44
N PHE A 140 -17.01 2.67 -11.74
CA PHE A 140 -17.49 3.64 -10.74
C PHE A 140 -18.63 3.09 -9.88
N GLU A 141 -19.23 1.97 -10.28
CA GLU A 141 -20.24 1.26 -9.49
C GLU A 141 -19.62 0.20 -8.56
N GLN A 142 -18.31 -0.04 -8.66
CA GLN A 142 -17.61 -0.95 -7.77
C GLN A 142 -17.39 -0.31 -6.40
N LYS A 143 -17.42 -1.13 -5.35
CA LYS A 143 -17.06 -0.68 -4.02
C LYS A 143 -15.55 -0.53 -3.91
N PHE A 144 -15.12 0.50 -3.17
CA PHE A 144 -13.71 0.64 -2.80
C PHE A 144 -13.26 -0.62 -2.03
N PRO A 145 -12.06 -1.19 -2.33
CA PRO A 145 -11.61 -2.40 -1.67
C PRO A 145 -11.44 -2.19 -0.17
N THR A 146 -11.79 -3.21 0.61
CA THR A 146 -11.72 -3.14 2.09
C THR A 146 -10.83 -4.25 2.61
N LEU A 147 -10.24 -4.02 3.78
CA LEU A 147 -9.40 -5.01 4.44
C LEU A 147 -10.26 -6.11 5.06
N PRO A 148 -9.86 -7.38 4.92
CA PRO A 148 -10.60 -8.49 5.49
C PRO A 148 -10.56 -8.44 7.02
N VAL A 149 -11.55 -9.07 7.66
CA VAL A 149 -11.76 -8.97 9.12
C VAL A 149 -10.56 -9.48 9.93
N ASP A 150 -9.82 -10.44 9.38
CA ASP A 150 -8.61 -11.03 9.95
C ASP A 150 -7.35 -10.17 9.76
N TYR A 151 -7.42 -9.08 8.98
CA TYR A 151 -6.27 -8.18 8.82
C TYR A 151 -5.94 -7.50 10.16
N PRO A 152 -4.66 -7.53 10.61
CA PRO A 152 -4.28 -6.95 11.87
C PRO A 152 -4.51 -5.44 11.87
N GLY A 153 -5.11 -4.94 12.94
CA GLY A 153 -5.23 -3.52 13.18
C GLY A 153 -3.86 -2.88 13.42
N LYS A 154 -3.77 -1.56 13.29
CA LYS A 154 -2.53 -0.81 13.53
C LYS A 154 -2.77 0.43 14.36
N ILE A 155 -1.83 0.71 15.26
CA ILE A 155 -1.71 2.00 15.94
C ILE A 155 -0.49 2.71 15.37
N ASN A 156 -0.69 3.90 14.83
CA ASN A 156 0.39 4.71 14.29
C ASN A 156 0.60 5.96 15.15
N ALA A 157 1.86 6.33 15.40
CA ALA A 157 2.23 7.62 15.96
C ALA A 157 2.89 8.47 14.86
N LEU A 158 2.37 9.67 14.67
CA LEU A 158 2.76 10.58 13.60
C LEU A 158 3.24 11.91 14.16
N PHE A 159 4.24 12.46 13.48
CA PHE A 159 4.68 13.82 13.67
C PHE A 159 4.71 14.48 12.29
N GLU A 160 4.03 15.63 12.17
CA GLU A 160 3.74 16.27 10.89
C GLU A 160 2.98 15.32 9.94
N THR A 161 3.63 14.80 8.91
CA THR A 161 3.07 13.84 7.94
C THR A 161 3.77 12.48 7.96
N THR A 162 4.74 12.29 8.87
CA THR A 162 5.58 11.09 8.91
C THR A 162 5.18 10.19 10.06
N VAL A 163 4.93 8.91 9.76
CA VAL A 163 4.75 7.85 10.75
C VAL A 163 6.12 7.50 11.32
N PHE A 164 6.37 7.85 12.59
CA PHE A 164 7.63 7.54 13.27
C PHE A 164 7.54 6.30 14.16
N SER A 165 6.32 5.84 14.48
CA SER A 165 6.10 4.56 15.14
C SER A 165 4.81 3.89 14.63
N SER A 166 4.83 2.58 14.47
CA SER A 166 3.68 1.77 14.07
C SER A 166 3.71 0.43 14.80
N MET A 167 2.57 0.03 15.36
CA MET A 167 2.43 -1.21 16.11
C MET A 167 1.19 -1.97 15.67
N PRO A 168 1.31 -3.29 15.45
CA PRO A 168 0.15 -4.13 15.18
C PRO A 168 -0.67 -4.34 16.45
N ILE A 169 -1.98 -4.45 16.29
CA ILE A 169 -2.94 -4.78 17.35
C ILE A 169 -4.07 -5.61 16.75
N SER A 170 -4.76 -6.43 17.55
CA SER A 170 -5.97 -7.11 17.07
C SER A 170 -7.04 -6.09 16.68
N ARG A 171 -7.71 -6.31 15.54
CA ARG A 171 -8.80 -5.46 15.05
C ARG A 171 -9.98 -5.42 16.04
N SER A 172 -10.30 -6.55 16.67
CA SER A 172 -11.36 -6.62 17.68
C SER A 172 -11.07 -5.76 18.92
N GLN A 173 -9.80 -5.75 19.36
CA GLN A 173 -9.36 -4.90 20.46
C GLN A 173 -9.45 -3.43 20.06
N LEU A 174 -8.86 -3.07 18.92
CA LEU A 174 -8.80 -1.69 18.43
C LEU A 174 -10.19 -1.05 18.25
N ALA A 175 -11.18 -1.82 17.80
CA ALA A 175 -12.55 -1.35 17.63
C ALA A 175 -13.15 -0.82 18.95
N THR A 176 -12.81 -1.46 20.08
CA THR A 176 -13.36 -1.14 21.40
C THR A 176 -12.56 -0.11 22.20
N MET A 177 -11.31 0.15 21.81
CA MET A 177 -10.40 1.01 22.57
C MET A 177 -10.75 2.49 22.44
N THR A 178 -10.68 3.21 23.56
CA THR A 178 -10.68 4.67 23.60
C THR A 178 -9.30 5.23 23.28
N THR A 179 -9.19 6.54 23.06
CA THR A 179 -7.88 7.19 22.86
C THR A 179 -6.95 7.01 24.06
N ALA A 180 -7.50 6.98 25.28
CA ALA A 180 -6.72 6.74 26.49
C ALA A 180 -6.16 5.31 26.52
N ASP A 181 -6.97 4.31 26.16
CA ASP A 181 -6.53 2.91 26.09
C ASP A 181 -5.45 2.72 25.02
N VAL A 182 -5.57 3.39 23.88
CA VAL A 182 -4.56 3.36 22.81
C VAL A 182 -3.24 3.93 23.29
N LEU A 183 -3.28 5.05 24.02
CA LEU A 183 -2.10 5.65 24.64
C LEU A 183 -1.48 4.74 25.69
N GLN A 184 -2.29 4.13 26.56
CA GLN A 184 -1.81 3.19 27.56
C GLN A 184 -1.15 1.98 26.89
N HIS A 185 -1.76 1.41 25.86
CA HIS A 185 -1.21 0.29 25.13
C HIS A 185 0.11 0.64 24.41
N LEU A 186 0.23 1.89 23.94
CA LEU A 186 1.50 2.45 23.46
C LEU A 186 2.56 2.61 24.55
N ILE A 187 2.15 2.82 25.79
CA ILE A 187 3.02 2.92 26.98
C ILE A 187 3.33 1.54 27.58
N GLU A 188 2.81 0.44 27.04
CA GLU A 188 3.07 -0.92 27.57
C GLU A 188 3.95 -1.80 26.65
N ASN A 189 4.24 -1.36 25.41
CA ASN A 189 4.97 -2.14 24.41
C ASN A 189 6.49 -1.86 24.32
N ASP A 190 7.35 -2.83 23.97
CA ASP A 190 8.82 -2.68 24.01
C ASP A 190 9.41 -1.60 23.07
N LYS A 191 8.68 -1.20 22.01
CA LYS A 191 9.05 -0.09 21.11
C LYS A 191 8.89 1.31 21.74
N GLN A 192 8.51 1.37 23.02
CA GLN A 192 8.36 2.59 23.80
C GLN A 192 9.62 3.43 23.94
N SER A 193 10.78 2.80 24.12
CA SER A 193 12.01 3.54 24.47
C SER A 193 12.41 4.49 23.34
N GLU A 194 12.36 4.02 22.11
CA GLU A 194 12.62 4.80 20.89
C GLU A 194 11.57 5.90 20.71
N MET A 195 10.29 5.56 20.88
CA MET A 195 9.20 6.52 20.74
C MET A 195 9.26 7.62 21.81
N LYS A 196 9.43 7.28 23.09
CA LYS A 196 9.54 8.24 24.20
C LYS A 196 10.77 9.11 24.02
N ALA A 197 11.90 8.54 23.61
CA ALA A 197 13.10 9.29 23.29
C ALA A 197 12.87 10.27 22.13
N PHE A 198 12.16 9.85 21.07
CA PHE A 198 11.83 10.72 19.95
C PHE A 198 10.88 11.86 20.35
N ILE A 199 9.84 11.57 21.13
CA ILE A 199 8.88 12.54 21.66
C ILE A 199 9.60 13.57 22.54
N ALA A 200 10.40 13.11 23.51
CA ALA A 200 11.13 13.98 24.42
C ALA A 200 12.18 14.84 23.69
N LYS A 201 12.94 14.23 22.77
CA LYS A 201 13.97 14.92 21.97
C LYS A 201 13.38 16.04 21.11
N ASN A 202 12.20 15.83 20.53
CA ASN A 202 11.57 16.79 19.63
C ASN A 202 10.53 17.70 20.32
N GLY A 203 10.36 17.59 21.64
CA GLY A 203 9.39 18.38 22.40
C GLY A 203 7.96 18.18 21.91
N LEU A 204 7.58 16.94 21.62
CA LEU A 204 6.28 16.64 21.01
C LEU A 204 5.19 16.48 22.07
N LYS A 205 4.02 17.05 21.79
CA LYS A 205 2.79 16.81 22.53
C LYS A 205 1.77 16.11 21.64
N LEU A 206 0.96 15.24 22.24
CA LEU A 206 -0.19 14.68 21.52
C LEU A 206 -1.18 15.82 21.26
N ASP A 207 -1.51 16.03 19.99
CA ASP A 207 -2.53 17.00 19.60
C ASP A 207 -3.89 16.32 19.49
N ARG A 208 -4.00 15.26 18.68
CA ARG A 208 -5.27 14.58 18.42
C ARG A 208 -5.09 13.12 18.04
N SER A 209 -6.19 12.37 18.06
CA SER A 209 -6.27 10.99 17.53
C SER A 209 -7.28 10.91 16.41
N ARG A 210 -6.99 10.16 15.35
CA ARG A 210 -7.92 9.85 14.25
C ARG A 210 -8.09 8.33 14.14
N LYS A 211 -9.33 7.87 14.04
CA LYS A 211 -9.65 6.48 13.70
C LYS A 211 -9.94 6.38 12.21
N LEU A 212 -9.39 5.35 11.57
CA LEU A 212 -9.67 4.97 10.19
C LEU A 212 -10.32 3.59 10.22
N GLY A 213 -11.65 3.60 10.10
CA GLY A 213 -12.47 2.42 10.33
C GLY A 213 -12.21 1.80 11.70
N ASP A 214 -12.21 0.49 11.74
CA ASP A 214 -11.97 -0.37 12.89
C ASP A 214 -10.57 -1.01 12.90
N TYR A 215 -9.74 -0.73 11.89
CA TYR A 215 -8.44 -1.37 11.69
C TYR A 215 -7.26 -0.42 11.87
N CYS A 216 -7.46 0.89 12.07
CA CYS A 216 -6.36 1.81 12.29
C CYS A 216 -6.71 2.96 13.23
N THR A 217 -5.84 3.22 14.22
CA THR A 217 -5.86 4.44 15.02
C THR A 217 -4.54 5.18 14.88
N THR A 218 -4.62 6.46 14.60
CA THR A 218 -3.49 7.35 14.30
C THR A 218 -3.43 8.43 15.37
N LEU A 219 -2.35 8.44 16.15
CA LEU A 219 -2.04 9.52 17.08
C LEU A 219 -1.19 10.56 16.37
N ILE A 220 -1.63 11.81 16.41
CA ILE A 220 -0.97 12.94 15.76
C ILE A 220 -0.32 13.78 16.85
N TYR A 221 0.99 13.89 16.77
CA TYR A 221 1.83 14.69 17.63
C TYR A 221 2.23 15.98 16.91
N GLU A 222 2.28 17.07 17.67
CA GLU A 222 2.75 18.38 17.21
C GLU A 222 3.85 18.88 18.15
N ARG A 223 4.68 19.82 17.69
CA ARG A 223 5.67 20.44 18.57
C ARG A 223 4.96 21.26 19.64
N ASP A 224 5.46 21.20 20.86
CA ASP A 224 5.06 22.13 21.89
C ASP A 224 5.61 23.52 21.54
N PRO A 225 4.76 24.53 21.28
CA PRO A 225 5.21 25.87 20.95
C PRO A 225 5.98 26.56 22.09
N THR A 226 5.92 26.00 23.31
CA THR A 226 6.64 26.52 24.48
C THR A 226 8.11 26.08 24.55
N ILE A 227 8.51 25.09 23.75
CA ILE A 227 9.88 24.58 23.70
C ILE A 227 10.62 25.24 22.54
N PRO A 228 11.74 25.96 22.77
CA PRO A 228 12.48 26.63 21.71
C PRO A 228 12.97 25.63 20.66
N TYR A 229 12.83 26.00 19.39
CA TYR A 229 13.21 25.18 18.25
C TYR A 229 14.70 24.81 18.31
N VAL A 230 14.97 23.51 18.38
CA VAL A 230 16.29 22.93 18.11
C VAL A 230 16.15 22.20 16.78
N GLU A 231 17.07 22.45 15.83
CA GLU A 231 17.01 21.80 14.51
C GLU A 231 16.90 20.27 14.66
N PRO A 232 15.93 19.63 14.00
CA PRO A 232 15.82 18.18 14.03
C PRO A 232 17.03 17.58 13.30
N ILE A 233 17.78 16.72 14.00
CA ILE A 233 18.71 15.80 13.34
C ILE A 233 17.84 14.83 12.53
N GLU A 234 18.09 14.75 11.22
CA GLU A 234 17.31 13.95 10.27
C GLU A 234 16.91 12.58 10.84
N PRO A 235 15.68 12.09 10.56
CA PRO A 235 15.31 10.74 10.93
C PRO A 235 16.31 9.75 10.34
N ILE A 236 16.77 8.80 11.16
CA ILE A 236 17.57 7.67 10.69
C ILE A 236 16.65 6.82 9.80
N VAL A 237 16.53 7.21 8.53
CA VAL A 237 16.08 6.30 7.49
C VAL A 237 17.12 5.19 7.48
N GLU A 238 16.73 3.96 7.81
CA GLU A 238 17.57 2.79 7.54
C GLU A 238 17.95 2.83 6.05
N LYS A 239 19.16 3.31 5.78
CA LYS A 239 19.80 3.10 4.49
C LYS A 239 19.95 1.59 4.38
N LYS A 240 19.04 0.95 3.63
CA LYS A 240 19.26 -0.42 3.14
C LYS A 240 20.68 -0.45 2.60
N LYS A 241 21.56 -1.21 3.26
CA LYS A 241 22.95 -1.38 2.86
C LYS A 241 22.97 -1.75 1.37
N ASN A 242 23.48 -0.84 0.54
CA ASN A 242 23.75 -1.14 -0.86
C ASN A 242 24.66 -2.37 -0.89
N LYS A 243 24.13 -3.50 -1.39
CA LYS A 243 24.96 -4.65 -1.75
C LYS A 243 25.95 -4.17 -2.82
N PRO A 244 27.27 -4.41 -2.66
CA PRO A 244 28.23 -4.05 -3.69
C PRO A 244 27.91 -4.80 -5.00
N PRO A 245 28.17 -4.19 -6.16
CA PRO A 245 27.91 -4.82 -7.44
C PRO A 245 28.73 -6.11 -7.56
N LYS A 246 28.06 -7.22 -7.88
CA LYS A 246 28.72 -8.47 -8.28
C LYS A 246 29.58 -8.16 -9.51
N LYS A 247 30.90 -8.28 -9.38
CA LYS A 247 31.83 -8.28 -10.51
C LYS A 247 31.38 -9.37 -11.49
N LYS A 248 31.16 -9.01 -12.76
CA LYS A 248 31.03 -9.98 -13.84
C LYS A 248 32.33 -10.78 -13.94
N PRO A 249 32.30 -12.11 -14.05
CA PRO A 249 33.48 -12.86 -14.44
C PRO A 249 33.77 -12.54 -15.91
N THR A 250 34.96 -11.99 -16.15
CA THR A 250 35.62 -12.04 -17.45
C THR A 250 36.12 -13.46 -17.67
N SER A 251 35.49 -14.18 -18.59
CA SER A 251 36.16 -15.17 -19.44
C SER A 251 35.32 -15.41 -20.68
#